data_AF-A0A1J5P883-F1
#
_entry.id   AF-A0A1J5P883-F1
#
_cell.length_a   1.000
_cell.length_b   1.000
_cell.length_c   1.000
_cell.angle_alpha   90.00
_cell.angle_beta   90.00
_cell.angle_gamma   90.00
#
_symmetry.space_group_name_H-M   'P 1'
#
loop_
_entity.id
_entity.type
_entity.pdbx_description
1 polymer ?
#
loop_
_entity_poly.entity_id
_entity_poly.type
_entity_poly.pdbx_seq_one_letter_code
_entity_poly.pdbx_strand_id
1 'polypeptide(L)'
;MYCKHNGIDLDPYAFSKRPRKLASLVDEELKRLVSLADVFRRVPELQPLLHECLTASPLSFQVHHSDRNMREQMQRVSAHSRKTGQMVFDPPIEGERKTTYVSIYSEDDSVTKDYLNSLGLPFQNIEFVEGSKKGRRHFDGEVSHAKDVYWHETIDLYKSGYSATSVIAPFWGLRDPFVIHFVILYALSIVVRYLPSLWHDIEDGTLNHMRALIEHYLSVVDNVVPRLAIERITGVRLLVVQPGSLMAPS
;
A
#
# COMPACT_ATOMS: atom_id res chain seq x y z
N MET A 1 12.36 8.76 -18.13
CA MET A 1 11.98 7.87 -19.26
C MET A 1 10.88 6.89 -18.85
N TYR A 2 11.01 6.19 -17.72
CA TYR A 2 9.99 5.24 -17.20
C TYR A 2 8.64 5.88 -16.87
N CYS A 3 8.59 6.92 -16.03
CA CYS A 3 7.32 7.56 -15.63
C CYS A 3 6.55 8.06 -16.85
N LYS A 4 7.21 8.82 -17.74
CA LYS A 4 6.64 9.31 -18.99
C LYS A 4 6.11 8.20 -19.90
N HIS A 5 6.80 7.05 -19.98
CA HIS A 5 6.34 5.90 -20.76
C HIS A 5 5.05 5.29 -20.21
N ASN A 6 4.91 5.25 -18.88
CA ASN A 6 3.72 4.74 -18.19
C ASN A 6 2.62 5.81 -18.00
N GLY A 7 2.66 6.92 -18.76
CA GLY A 7 1.67 8.00 -18.66
C GLY A 7 1.72 8.78 -17.34
N ILE A 8 2.77 8.62 -16.55
CA ILE A 8 2.97 9.37 -15.31
C ILE A 8 3.62 10.71 -15.64
N ASP A 9 2.83 11.78 -15.49
CA ASP A 9 3.31 13.15 -15.59
C ASP A 9 3.90 13.63 -14.25
N LEU A 10 5.16 14.05 -14.28
CA LEU A 10 5.90 14.54 -13.11
C LEU A 10 6.02 16.07 -13.11
N ASP A 11 5.70 16.74 -14.21
CA ASP A 11 5.82 18.19 -14.34
C ASP A 11 4.99 18.95 -13.29
N PRO A 12 3.79 18.50 -12.87
CA PRO A 12 3.03 19.15 -11.80
C PRO A 12 3.75 19.15 -10.44
N TYR A 13 4.65 18.19 -10.21
CA TYR A 13 5.37 18.01 -8.95
C TYR A 13 6.79 18.60 -9.00
N ALA A 14 7.27 18.95 -10.19
CA ALA A 14 8.58 19.55 -10.37
C ALA A 14 8.64 20.97 -9.78
N PHE A 15 9.78 21.30 -9.19
CA PHE A 15 10.12 22.66 -8.80
C PHE A 15 10.76 23.38 -9.97
N SER A 16 10.27 24.57 -10.31
CA SER A 16 10.88 25.44 -11.32
C SER A 16 12.30 25.86 -10.95
N LYS A 17 12.58 25.95 -9.64
CA LYS A 17 13.91 26.21 -9.08
C LYS A 17 14.10 25.42 -7.80
N ARG A 18 15.28 24.82 -7.63
CA ARG A 18 15.63 24.09 -6.40
C ARG A 18 15.46 25.02 -5.17
N PRO A 19 14.62 24.65 -4.19
CA PRO A 19 14.46 25.46 -2.99
C PRO A 19 15.73 25.43 -2.15
N ARG A 20 16.13 26.61 -1.65
CA ARG A 20 17.31 26.78 -0.80
C ARG A 20 17.01 26.62 0.68
N LYS A 21 15.78 26.93 1.09
CA LYS A 21 15.29 26.83 2.47
C LYS A 21 13.86 26.32 2.46
N LEU A 22 13.51 25.49 3.44
CA LEU A 22 12.15 24.98 3.58
C LEU A 22 11.16 26.11 3.89
N ALA A 23 11.55 27.03 4.77
CA ALA A 23 10.72 28.15 5.20
C ALA A 23 10.38 29.19 4.10
N SER A 24 11.02 29.11 2.93
CA SER A 24 10.72 30.01 1.80
C SER A 24 9.69 29.43 0.83
N LEU A 25 9.22 28.21 1.07
CA LEU A 25 8.23 27.55 0.21
C LEU A 25 6.82 27.96 0.62
N VAL A 26 5.95 28.14 -0.37
CA VAL A 26 4.51 28.33 -0.13
C VAL A 26 3.84 26.98 0.13
N ASP A 27 2.65 26.99 0.74
CA ASP A 27 1.94 25.77 1.16
C ASP A 27 1.76 24.73 0.04
N GLU A 28 1.46 25.19 -1.18
CA GLU A 28 1.32 24.30 -2.36
C GLU A 28 2.63 23.64 -2.79
N GLU A 29 3.77 24.30 -2.56
CA GLU A 29 5.09 23.74 -2.83
C GLU A 29 5.53 22.78 -1.71
N LEU A 30 5.19 23.10 -0.45
CA LEU A 30 5.42 22.22 0.69
C LEU A 30 4.70 20.87 0.51
N LYS A 31 3.47 20.87 -0.01
CA LYS A 31 2.71 19.64 -0.32
C LYS A 31 3.39 18.75 -1.37
N ARG A 32 4.31 19.28 -2.17
CA ARG A 32 5.08 18.50 -3.17
C ARG A 32 6.32 17.86 -2.56
N LEU A 33 6.74 18.28 -1.37
CA LEU A 33 7.87 17.66 -0.70
C LEU A 33 7.45 16.33 -0.08
N VAL A 34 8.29 15.33 -0.29
CA VAL A 34 8.12 14.00 0.29
C VAL A 34 9.43 13.66 0.98
N SER A 35 9.35 13.37 2.29
CA SER A 35 10.53 12.98 3.05
C SER A 35 10.96 11.56 2.68
N LEU A 36 12.24 11.23 2.85
CA LEU A 36 12.72 9.86 2.66
C LEU A 36 11.99 8.88 3.60
N ALA A 37 11.72 9.30 4.84
CA ALA A 37 10.91 8.54 5.79
C ALA A 37 9.50 8.23 5.24
N ASP A 38 8.84 9.20 4.59
CA ASP A 38 7.53 8.98 3.98
C ASP A 38 7.55 7.99 2.83
N VAL A 39 8.64 7.96 2.04
CA VAL A 39 8.77 6.97 0.97
C VAL A 39 9.02 5.57 1.56
N PHE A 40 9.84 5.45 2.61
CA PHE A 40 10.03 4.17 3.32
C PHE A 40 8.72 3.63 3.92
N ARG A 41 7.90 4.49 4.52
CA ARG A 41 6.59 4.12 5.10
C ARG A 41 5.62 3.51 4.08
N ARG A 42 5.85 3.72 2.78
CA ARG A 42 5.04 3.19 1.68
C ARG A 42 5.49 1.82 1.19
N VAL A 43 6.64 1.30 1.63
CA VAL A 43 7.13 -0.03 1.29
C VAL A 43 6.47 -1.06 2.22
N PRO A 44 5.57 -1.92 1.74
CA PRO A 44 4.81 -2.82 2.60
C PRO A 44 5.68 -3.82 3.37
N GLU A 45 6.78 -4.24 2.78
CA GLU A 45 7.75 -5.16 3.39
C GLU A 45 8.44 -4.57 4.62
N LEU A 46 8.50 -3.24 4.74
CA LEU A 46 9.16 -2.58 5.88
C LEU A 46 8.23 -2.41 7.09
N GLN A 47 6.92 -2.66 6.95
CA GLN A 47 5.93 -2.43 8.01
C GLN A 47 6.35 -2.91 9.40
N PRO A 48 6.93 -4.12 9.57
CA PRO A 48 7.32 -4.62 10.90
C PRO A 48 8.35 -3.76 11.63
N LEU A 49 9.16 -2.98 10.91
CA LEU A 49 10.24 -2.16 11.48
C LEU A 49 9.90 -0.66 11.52
N LEU A 50 8.85 -0.21 10.84
CA LEU A 50 8.57 1.22 10.66
C LEU A 50 8.34 1.94 12.00
N HIS A 51 7.58 1.34 12.91
CA HIS A 51 7.27 1.98 14.19
C HIS A 51 8.53 2.16 15.05
N GLU A 52 9.36 1.12 15.13
CA GLU A 52 10.61 1.16 15.89
C GLU A 52 11.63 2.13 15.28
N CYS A 53 11.75 2.15 13.95
CA CYS A 53 12.77 2.95 13.29
C CYS A 53 12.36 4.42 13.09
N LEU A 54 11.09 4.70 12.80
CA LEU A 54 10.64 6.03 12.38
C LEU A 54 9.67 6.69 13.36
N THR A 55 9.19 5.96 14.39
CA THR A 55 8.11 6.42 15.29
C THR A 55 6.92 7.03 14.54
N ALA A 56 6.62 6.47 13.36
CA ALA A 56 5.62 6.98 12.45
C ALA A 56 4.75 5.85 11.90
N SER A 57 3.44 6.10 11.80
CA SER A 57 2.46 5.12 11.31
C SER A 57 2.74 4.75 9.84
N PRO A 58 2.43 3.53 9.39
CA PRO A 58 2.67 3.14 8.01
C PRO A 58 1.84 3.95 7.01
N LEU A 59 2.31 3.98 5.76
CA LEU A 59 1.61 4.54 4.59
C LEU A 59 1.29 3.44 3.57
N SER A 60 1.31 2.20 4.02
CA SER A 60 0.83 1.02 3.31
C SER A 60 0.09 0.13 4.31
N PHE A 61 -0.92 -0.60 3.85
CA PHE A 61 -1.77 -1.41 4.73
C PHE A 61 -2.11 -2.73 4.07
N GLN A 62 -2.11 -3.80 4.85
CA GLN A 62 -2.56 -5.11 4.36
C GLN A 62 -4.09 -5.09 4.25
N VAL A 63 -4.61 -5.65 3.17
CA VAL A 63 -6.06 -5.65 2.89
C VAL A 63 -6.56 -7.05 2.56
N HIS A 64 -7.72 -7.39 3.11
CA HIS A 64 -8.38 -8.67 2.90
C HIS A 64 -9.87 -8.49 2.64
N HIS A 65 -10.49 -9.50 2.06
CA HIS A 65 -11.94 -9.53 1.93
C HIS A 65 -12.57 -9.67 3.33
N SER A 66 -13.42 -8.72 3.73
CA SER A 66 -14.00 -8.69 5.07
C SER A 66 -15.02 -9.82 5.29
N ASP A 67 -15.07 -10.37 6.51
CA ASP A 67 -16.11 -11.28 6.97
C ASP A 67 -17.51 -10.63 6.96
N ARG A 68 -17.58 -9.30 6.96
CA ARG A 68 -18.83 -8.55 6.77
C ARG A 68 -19.52 -8.94 5.47
N ASN A 69 -18.78 -9.25 4.41
CA ASN A 69 -19.37 -9.68 3.15
C ASN A 69 -20.18 -10.97 3.28
N MET A 70 -19.69 -11.96 4.07
CA MET A 70 -20.43 -13.20 4.30
C MET A 70 -21.71 -12.94 5.08
N ARG A 71 -21.66 -12.06 6.09
CA ARG A 71 -22.85 -11.65 6.87
C ARG A 71 -23.90 -10.98 5.98
N GLU A 72 -23.47 -10.03 5.14
CA GLU A 72 -24.33 -9.33 4.17
C GLU A 72 -24.90 -10.27 3.10
N GLN A 73 -24.12 -11.26 2.65
CA GLN A 73 -24.60 -12.28 1.72
C GLN A 73 -25.67 -13.16 2.38
N MET A 74 -25.44 -13.65 3.61
CA MET A 74 -26.42 -14.47 4.34
C MET A 74 -27.73 -13.72 4.60
N GLN A 75 -27.66 -12.43 4.91
CA GLN A 75 -28.86 -11.59 5.05
C GLN A 75 -29.62 -11.47 3.73
N ARG A 76 -28.93 -11.25 2.62
CA ARG A 76 -29.53 -11.22 1.27
C ARG A 76 -30.18 -12.54 0.88
N VAL A 77 -29.50 -13.66 1.11
CA VAL A 77 -30.04 -15.01 0.87
C VAL A 77 -31.31 -15.23 1.69
N SER A 78 -31.28 -14.88 2.97
CA SER A 78 -32.43 -15.02 3.87
C SER A 78 -33.61 -14.14 3.44
N ALA A 79 -33.35 -12.90 3.04
CA ALA A 79 -34.37 -11.97 2.57
C ALA A 79 -34.98 -12.42 1.22
N HIS A 80 -34.16 -12.93 0.30
CA HIS A 80 -34.62 -13.46 -0.98
C HIS A 80 -35.49 -14.72 -0.77
N SER A 81 -35.02 -15.68 0.02
CA SER A 81 -35.76 -16.90 0.34
C SER A 81 -37.12 -16.61 0.99
N ARG A 82 -37.20 -15.60 1.88
CA ARG A 82 -38.47 -15.14 2.45
C ARG A 82 -39.43 -14.55 1.41
N LYS A 83 -38.92 -13.93 0.34
CA LYS A 83 -39.74 -13.30 -0.71
C LYS A 83 -40.20 -14.29 -1.79
N THR A 84 -39.31 -15.19 -2.24
CA THR A 84 -39.54 -16.07 -3.40
C THR A 84 -39.83 -17.52 -3.02
N GLY A 85 -39.60 -17.91 -1.76
CA GLY A 85 -39.72 -19.30 -1.31
C GLY A 85 -38.60 -20.22 -1.81
N GLN A 86 -37.61 -19.70 -2.53
CA GLN A 86 -36.49 -20.46 -3.09
C GLN A 86 -35.19 -20.15 -2.35
N MET A 87 -34.44 -21.19 -1.98
CA MET A 87 -33.07 -21.02 -1.50
C MET A 87 -32.12 -20.88 -2.69
N VAL A 88 -31.49 -19.72 -2.81
CA VAL A 88 -30.45 -19.42 -3.80
C VAL A 88 -29.20 -18.98 -3.05
N PHE A 89 -28.04 -19.54 -3.38
CA PHE A 89 -26.76 -19.24 -2.71
C PHE A 89 -26.17 -17.87 -3.07
N ASP A 90 -26.50 -17.36 -4.27
CA ASP A 90 -26.12 -16.03 -4.72
C ASP A 90 -27.34 -15.33 -5.33
N PRO A 91 -28.13 -14.61 -4.51
CA PRO A 91 -29.30 -13.90 -5.00
C PRO A 91 -28.86 -12.77 -5.94
N PRO A 92 -29.61 -12.50 -7.02
CA PRO A 92 -29.25 -11.46 -7.98
C PRO A 92 -29.15 -10.11 -7.27
N ILE A 93 -28.05 -9.40 -7.52
CA ILE A 93 -27.85 -8.05 -7.00
C ILE A 93 -28.67 -7.09 -7.87
N GLU A 94 -29.57 -6.34 -7.24
CA GLU A 94 -30.33 -5.28 -7.91
C GLU A 94 -29.39 -4.10 -8.19
N GLY A 95 -29.20 -3.77 -9.48
CA GLY A 95 -28.38 -2.65 -9.94
C GLY A 95 -27.13 -3.05 -10.73
N GLU A 96 -26.39 -2.04 -11.19
CA GLU A 96 -25.16 -2.23 -11.98
C GLU A 96 -23.89 -2.27 -11.12
N ARG A 97 -23.98 -1.83 -9.85
CA ARG A 97 -22.85 -1.72 -8.93
C ARG A 97 -23.01 -2.64 -7.73
N LYS A 98 -21.90 -3.20 -7.27
CA LYS A 98 -21.76 -4.03 -6.08
C LYS A 98 -20.84 -3.32 -5.08
N THR A 99 -21.19 -3.38 -3.81
CA THR A 99 -20.32 -2.96 -2.71
C THR A 99 -19.69 -4.17 -2.07
N THR A 100 -18.37 -4.15 -1.93
CA THR A 100 -17.59 -5.15 -1.20
C THR A 100 -16.88 -4.48 -0.04
N TYR A 101 -16.95 -5.10 1.13
CA TYR A 101 -16.26 -4.67 2.33
C TYR A 101 -14.84 -5.24 2.37
N VAL A 102 -13.86 -4.42 2.72
CA VAL A 102 -12.45 -4.79 2.75
C VAL A 102 -11.90 -4.49 4.13
N SER A 103 -11.30 -5.48 4.76
CA SER A 103 -10.63 -5.33 6.05
C SER A 103 -9.21 -4.83 5.85
N ILE A 104 -8.89 -3.70 6.46
CA ILE A 104 -7.62 -2.99 6.45
C ILE A 104 -6.94 -3.27 7.78
N TYR A 105 -5.76 -3.88 7.74
CA TYR A 105 -4.98 -4.22 8.91
C TYR A 105 -3.82 -3.25 9.08
N SER A 106 -3.56 -2.90 10.34
CA SER A 106 -2.32 -2.26 10.75
C SER A 106 -1.81 -2.96 12.00
N GLU A 107 -0.49 -3.12 12.07
CA GLU A 107 0.19 -3.58 13.29
C GLU A 107 0.51 -2.41 14.23
N ASP A 108 0.29 -1.16 13.79
CA ASP A 108 0.54 0.04 14.57
C ASP A 108 -0.75 0.56 15.23
N ASP A 109 -0.75 0.62 16.56
CA ASP A 109 -1.87 1.07 17.37
C ASP A 109 -2.23 2.55 17.20
N SER A 110 -1.29 3.36 16.66
CA SER A 110 -1.48 4.78 16.36
C SER A 110 -2.37 5.03 15.14
N VAL A 111 -2.64 4.01 14.33
CA VAL A 111 -3.49 4.14 13.15
C VAL A 111 -4.96 4.30 13.56
N THR A 112 -5.53 5.45 13.20
CA THR A 112 -6.94 5.79 13.45
C THR A 112 -7.74 5.83 12.15
N LYS A 113 -9.07 5.83 12.29
CA LYS A 113 -9.99 6.02 11.16
C LYS A 113 -9.72 7.34 10.43
N ASP A 114 -9.53 8.43 11.17
CA ASP A 114 -9.30 9.75 10.59
C ASP A 114 -7.97 9.82 9.84
N TYR A 115 -6.94 9.16 10.38
CA TYR A 115 -5.69 8.99 9.67
C TYR A 115 -5.89 8.25 8.34
N LEU A 116 -6.57 7.10 8.32
CA LEU A 116 -6.83 6.35 7.08
C LEU A 116 -7.62 7.16 6.05
N ASN A 117 -8.63 7.93 6.48
CA ASN A 117 -9.39 8.82 5.60
C ASN A 117 -8.54 9.95 5.00
N SER A 118 -7.50 10.42 5.72
CA SER A 118 -6.61 11.48 5.24
C SER A 118 -5.65 11.03 4.12
N LEU A 119 -5.45 9.72 3.94
CA LEU A 119 -4.44 9.17 3.04
C LEU A 119 -4.87 9.07 1.57
N GLY A 120 -6.13 9.40 1.24
CA GLY A 120 -6.63 9.26 -0.14
C GLY A 120 -6.63 7.82 -0.63
N LEU A 121 -6.93 6.87 0.27
CA LEU A 121 -7.12 5.46 -0.07
C LEU A 121 -8.46 5.26 -0.80
N PRO A 122 -8.60 4.20 -1.63
CA PRO A 122 -9.79 3.97 -2.46
C PRO A 122 -10.99 3.37 -1.68
N PHE A 123 -11.00 3.48 -0.35
CA PHE A 123 -12.05 2.94 0.51
C PHE A 123 -12.98 4.05 1.00
N GLN A 124 -14.27 3.75 1.05
CA GLN A 124 -15.30 4.63 1.61
C GLN A 124 -15.77 4.10 2.96
N ASN A 125 -16.42 4.94 3.76
CA ASN A 125 -17.09 4.52 5.01
C ASN A 125 -16.23 3.63 5.92
N ILE A 126 -14.99 4.05 6.19
CA ILE A 126 -14.08 3.28 7.04
C ILE A 126 -14.65 3.22 8.47
N GLU A 127 -14.81 2.02 9.03
CA GLU A 127 -15.31 1.77 10.37
C GLU A 127 -14.32 0.92 11.17
N PHE A 128 -14.16 1.22 12.45
CA PHE A 128 -13.34 0.39 13.33
C PHE A 128 -14.14 -0.85 13.74
N VAL A 129 -13.54 -2.03 13.56
CA VAL A 129 -14.14 -3.31 13.96
C VAL A 129 -13.33 -3.89 15.10
N GLU A 130 -13.95 -3.96 16.27
CA GLU A 130 -13.33 -4.59 17.44
C GLU A 130 -13.28 -6.11 17.22
N GLY A 131 -12.06 -6.66 17.15
CA GLY A 131 -11.86 -8.07 16.82
C GLY A 131 -12.52 -9.00 17.83
N SER A 132 -13.37 -9.91 17.35
CA SER A 132 -13.98 -10.95 18.20
C SER A 132 -12.89 -11.90 18.71
N LYS A 133 -12.56 -11.80 20.00
CA LYS A 133 -11.87 -12.75 20.90
C LYS A 133 -10.46 -13.28 20.54
N LYS A 134 -9.95 -13.12 19.31
CA LYS A 134 -8.53 -13.38 18.94
C LYS A 134 -8.01 -12.52 17.76
N GLY A 135 -8.79 -11.54 17.29
CA GLY A 135 -8.49 -10.80 16.06
C GLY A 135 -7.58 -9.59 16.28
N ARG A 136 -6.62 -9.39 15.37
CA ARG A 136 -5.87 -8.13 15.24
C ARG A 136 -6.85 -6.97 15.00
N ARG A 137 -6.53 -5.79 15.52
CA ARG A 137 -7.27 -4.54 15.24
C ARG A 137 -7.32 -4.34 13.73
N HIS A 138 -8.51 -4.11 13.20
CA HIS A 138 -8.70 -3.83 11.78
C HIS A 138 -9.84 -2.85 11.57
N PHE A 139 -9.84 -2.26 10.40
CA PHE A 139 -10.89 -1.35 9.94
C PHE A 139 -11.58 -1.98 8.74
N ASP A 140 -12.90 -1.86 8.64
CA ASP A 140 -13.62 -2.26 7.44
C ASP A 140 -13.92 -1.01 6.61
N GLY A 141 -13.54 -1.04 5.33
CA GLY A 141 -13.88 -0.01 4.34
C GLY A 141 -14.71 -0.59 3.20
N GLU A 142 -15.45 0.28 2.52
CA GLU A 142 -16.31 -0.08 1.40
C GLU A 142 -15.64 0.23 0.06
N VAL A 143 -15.79 -0.71 -0.88
CA VAL A 143 -15.36 -0.56 -2.27
C VAL A 143 -16.56 -0.76 -3.16
N SER A 144 -16.93 0.27 -3.91
CA SER A 144 -17.98 0.19 -4.91
C SER A 144 -17.37 -0.11 -6.27
N HIS A 145 -17.81 -1.20 -6.90
CA HIS A 145 -17.33 -1.64 -8.20
C HIS A 145 -18.49 -2.11 -9.11
N ALA A 146 -18.23 -2.28 -10.40
CA ALA A 146 -19.23 -2.85 -11.32
C ALA A 146 -19.50 -4.32 -10.97
N LYS A 147 -20.73 -4.79 -11.18
CA LYS A 147 -21.18 -6.13 -10.77
C LYS A 147 -20.39 -7.29 -11.39
N ASP A 148 -19.82 -7.07 -12.57
CA ASP A 148 -19.09 -8.00 -13.41
C ASP A 148 -17.57 -8.00 -13.16
N VAL A 149 -17.07 -7.04 -12.37
CA VAL A 149 -15.66 -6.87 -12.06
C VAL A 149 -15.41 -7.28 -10.61
N TYR A 150 -14.26 -7.91 -10.31
CA TYR A 150 -13.90 -8.19 -8.92
C TYR A 150 -13.38 -6.93 -8.22
N TRP A 151 -13.68 -6.76 -6.93
CA TRP A 151 -13.25 -5.58 -6.16
C TRP A 151 -11.73 -5.34 -6.23
N HIS A 152 -10.92 -6.42 -6.22
CA HIS A 152 -9.46 -6.34 -6.24
C HIS A 152 -8.88 -6.01 -7.63
N GLU A 153 -9.71 -6.00 -8.67
CA GLU A 153 -9.34 -5.53 -10.02
C GLU A 153 -9.62 -4.03 -10.19
N THR A 154 -10.49 -3.46 -9.35
CA THR A 154 -10.80 -2.01 -9.37
C THR A 154 -9.84 -1.16 -8.55
N ILE A 155 -8.97 -1.80 -7.76
CA ILE A 155 -8.03 -1.12 -6.88
C ILE A 155 -6.61 -1.54 -7.23
N ASP A 156 -5.70 -0.56 -7.24
CA ASP A 156 -4.26 -0.81 -7.32
C ASP A 156 -3.75 -1.47 -6.04
N LEU A 157 -3.78 -2.80 -6.03
CA LEU A 157 -3.23 -3.63 -4.97
C LEU A 157 -1.84 -4.11 -5.34
N TYR A 158 -0.95 -4.10 -4.36
CA TYR A 158 0.39 -4.63 -4.46
C TYR A 158 0.52 -5.92 -3.67
N LYS A 159 1.31 -6.86 -4.18
CA LYS A 159 1.65 -8.10 -3.49
C LYS A 159 3.05 -8.55 -3.89
N SER A 160 3.85 -8.98 -2.92
CA SER A 160 5.13 -9.64 -3.17
C SER A 160 5.23 -10.97 -2.41
N GLY A 161 6.36 -11.67 -2.54
CA GLY A 161 6.63 -12.84 -1.70
C GLY A 161 6.93 -12.49 -0.24
N TYR A 162 7.18 -11.20 0.05
CA TYR A 162 7.61 -10.68 1.34
C TYR A 162 6.52 -9.82 2.01
N SER A 163 5.39 -9.59 1.35
CA SER A 163 4.26 -8.84 1.88
C SER A 163 2.92 -9.47 1.49
N ALA A 164 1.93 -9.38 2.39
CA ALA A 164 0.55 -9.71 2.05
C ALA A 164 -0.01 -8.71 1.02
N THR A 165 -1.17 -9.02 0.44
CA THR A 165 -1.87 -8.09 -0.45
C THR A 165 -2.08 -6.76 0.28
N SER A 166 -1.50 -5.70 -0.26
CA SER A 166 -1.40 -4.41 0.40
C SER A 166 -1.85 -3.29 -0.51
N VAL A 167 -2.45 -2.26 0.09
CA VAL A 167 -2.75 -0.99 -0.54
C VAL A 167 -1.69 0.03 -0.12
N ILE A 168 -1.22 0.85 -1.05
CA ILE A 168 -0.19 1.85 -0.81
C ILE A 168 -0.83 3.24 -0.91
N ALA A 169 -0.61 4.08 0.10
CA ALA A 169 -1.05 5.46 0.07
C ALA A 169 -0.30 6.22 -1.04
N PRO A 170 -1.00 6.98 -1.89
CA PRO A 170 -0.35 7.68 -2.98
C PRO A 170 0.68 8.71 -2.48
N PHE A 171 1.73 8.93 -3.27
CA PHE A 171 2.57 10.13 -3.20
C PHE A 171 2.68 10.69 -4.62
N TRP A 172 2.49 12.00 -4.79
CA TRP A 172 2.37 12.61 -6.12
C TRP A 172 1.31 11.93 -7.01
N GLY A 173 0.22 11.44 -6.40
CA GLY A 173 -0.80 10.67 -7.10
C GLY A 173 -0.38 9.27 -7.54
N LEU A 174 0.87 8.86 -7.26
CA LEU A 174 1.44 7.58 -7.67
C LEU A 174 1.35 6.54 -6.57
N ARG A 175 1.01 5.31 -6.96
CA ARG A 175 1.02 4.13 -6.10
C ARG A 175 1.99 3.05 -6.59
N ASP A 176 2.73 3.31 -7.66
CA ASP A 176 3.58 2.32 -8.30
C ASP A 176 4.77 1.92 -7.41
N PRO A 177 4.83 0.65 -6.94
CA PRO A 177 5.92 0.16 -6.09
C PRO A 177 7.30 0.30 -6.73
N PHE A 178 7.39 0.12 -8.05
CA PHE A 178 8.68 0.23 -8.75
C PHE A 178 9.21 1.68 -8.70
N VAL A 179 8.32 2.66 -8.86
CA VAL A 179 8.68 4.08 -8.73
C VAL A 179 9.08 4.42 -7.29
N ILE A 180 8.37 3.87 -6.30
CA ILE A 180 8.72 4.03 -4.88
C ILE A 180 10.16 3.56 -4.63
N HIS A 181 10.50 2.33 -5.02
CA HIS A 181 11.86 1.80 -4.85
C HIS A 181 12.91 2.63 -5.59
N PHE A 182 12.61 3.05 -6.82
CA PHE A 182 13.52 3.89 -7.60
C PHE A 182 13.78 5.25 -6.91
N VAL A 183 12.75 5.88 -6.36
CA VAL A 183 12.86 7.14 -5.61
C VAL A 183 13.71 6.96 -4.35
N ILE A 184 13.49 5.88 -3.59
CA ILE A 184 14.30 5.59 -2.38
C ILE A 184 15.76 5.40 -2.75
N LEU A 185 16.07 4.53 -3.73
CA LEU A 185 17.44 4.26 -4.15
C LEU A 185 18.13 5.52 -4.67
N TYR A 186 17.41 6.35 -5.42
CA TYR A 186 17.92 7.64 -5.88
C TYR A 186 18.20 8.59 -4.71
N ALA A 187 17.29 8.70 -3.75
CA ALA A 187 17.49 9.52 -2.55
C ALA A 187 18.67 9.03 -1.70
N LEU A 188 18.80 7.73 -1.48
CA LEU A 188 19.95 7.14 -0.78
C LEU A 188 21.26 7.43 -1.53
N SER A 189 21.27 7.36 -2.86
CA SER A 189 22.47 7.72 -3.65
C SER A 189 22.90 9.18 -3.45
N ILE A 190 21.93 10.08 -3.23
CA ILE A 190 22.20 11.50 -2.91
C ILE A 190 22.77 11.62 -1.50
N VAL A 191 22.19 10.93 -0.52
CA VAL A 191 22.66 10.95 0.87
C VAL A 191 24.11 10.50 0.95
N VAL A 192 24.43 9.33 0.38
CA VAL A 192 25.78 8.77 0.40
C VAL A 192 26.78 9.67 -0.33
N ARG A 193 26.40 10.25 -1.48
CA ARG A 193 27.33 11.04 -2.31
C ARG A 193 27.54 12.48 -1.83
N TYR A 194 26.49 13.12 -1.32
CA TYR A 194 26.49 14.57 -1.08
C TYR A 194 26.26 14.97 0.38
N LEU A 195 25.88 14.03 1.24
CA LEU A 195 25.67 14.27 2.67
C LEU A 195 26.53 13.32 3.52
N PRO A 196 27.87 13.33 3.36
CA PRO A 196 28.76 12.37 4.02
C PRO A 196 28.71 12.44 5.55
N SER A 197 28.46 13.62 6.13
CA SER A 197 28.29 13.76 7.58
C SER A 197 27.02 13.07 8.09
N LEU A 198 25.92 13.17 7.35
CA LEU A 198 24.68 12.46 7.66
C LEU A 198 24.87 10.95 7.49
N TRP A 199 25.56 10.53 6.44
CA TRP A 199 25.86 9.12 6.22
C TRP A 199 26.72 8.54 7.34
N HIS A 200 27.75 9.26 7.80
CA HIS A 200 28.53 8.84 8.96
C HIS A 200 27.68 8.72 10.24
N ASP A 201 26.74 9.65 10.46
CA ASP A 201 25.85 9.59 11.62
C ASP A 201 24.84 8.43 11.54
N ILE A 202 24.49 7.99 10.33
CA ILE A 202 23.70 6.76 10.08
C ILE A 202 24.53 5.50 10.36
N GLU A 203 25.75 5.42 9.84
CA GLU A 203 26.62 4.23 9.98
C GLU A 203 27.13 4.03 11.42
N ASP A 204 27.73 5.08 12.00
CA ASP A 204 28.52 4.98 13.23
C ASP A 204 27.97 5.87 14.36
N GLY A 205 26.91 6.63 14.09
CA GLY A 205 26.42 7.68 14.97
C GLY A 205 25.09 7.36 15.65
N THR A 206 24.31 8.42 15.85
CA THR A 206 23.06 8.38 16.63
C THR A 206 21.86 7.86 15.84
N LEU A 207 21.99 7.75 14.52
CA LEU A 207 20.92 7.33 13.60
C LEU A 207 20.97 5.82 13.28
N ASN A 208 21.43 4.99 14.21
CA ASN A 208 21.53 3.54 14.02
C ASN A 208 20.18 2.87 13.65
N HIS A 209 19.06 3.42 14.11
CA HIS A 209 17.72 2.97 13.71
C HIS A 209 17.47 3.14 12.20
N MET A 210 18.01 4.19 11.57
CA MET A 210 17.94 4.37 10.12
C MET A 210 18.82 3.37 9.39
N ARG A 211 19.99 3.02 9.94
CA ARG A 211 20.86 1.98 9.39
C ARG A 211 20.14 0.64 9.35
N ALA A 212 19.54 0.22 10.47
CA ALA A 212 18.77 -1.03 10.53
C ALA A 212 17.64 -1.06 9.49
N LEU A 213 16.91 0.05 9.33
CA LEU A 213 15.86 0.18 8.32
C LEU A 213 16.42 0.09 6.89
N ILE A 214 17.55 0.73 6.60
CA ILE A 214 18.19 0.71 5.28
C ILE A 214 18.73 -0.68 4.96
N GLU A 215 19.40 -1.35 5.90
CA GLU A 215 19.91 -2.72 5.72
C GLU A 215 18.76 -3.69 5.41
N HIS A 216 17.66 -3.61 6.17
CA HIS A 216 16.47 -4.41 5.88
C HIS A 216 15.86 -4.06 4.52
N TYR A 217 15.79 -2.78 4.17
CA TYR A 217 15.33 -2.33 2.86
C TYR A 217 16.18 -2.85 1.70
N LEU A 218 17.51 -2.89 1.84
CA LEU A 218 18.38 -3.43 0.80
C LEU A 218 18.09 -4.93 0.55
N SER A 219 17.86 -5.70 1.61
CA SER A 219 17.42 -7.10 1.48
C SER A 219 16.08 -7.23 0.74
N VAL A 220 15.13 -6.32 1.00
CA VAL A 220 13.87 -6.25 0.24
C VAL A 220 14.15 -5.93 -1.24
N VAL A 221 14.99 -4.93 -1.52
CA VAL A 221 15.33 -4.52 -2.88
C VAL A 221 15.90 -5.68 -3.68
N ASP A 222 16.85 -6.43 -3.13
CA ASP A 222 17.51 -7.55 -3.81
C ASP A 222 16.53 -8.65 -4.25
N ASN A 223 15.42 -8.80 -3.54
CA ASN A 223 14.45 -9.86 -3.80
C ASN A 223 13.19 -9.38 -4.55
N VAL A 224 12.77 -8.13 -4.34
CA VAL A 224 11.52 -7.58 -4.87
C VAL A 224 11.73 -6.80 -6.16
N VAL A 225 12.73 -5.92 -6.22
CA VAL A 225 12.91 -5.00 -7.35
C VAL A 225 13.27 -5.72 -8.65
N PRO A 226 14.18 -6.73 -8.68
CA PRO A 226 14.45 -7.49 -9.89
C PRO A 226 13.20 -8.17 -10.45
N ARG A 227 12.36 -8.74 -9.58
CA ARG A 227 11.10 -9.35 -9.99
C ARG A 227 10.17 -8.33 -10.61
N LEU A 228 9.96 -7.19 -9.95
CA LEU A 228 9.15 -6.09 -10.49
C LEU A 228 9.69 -5.64 -11.85
N ALA A 229 11.00 -5.50 -11.99
CA ALA A 229 11.62 -5.10 -13.26
C ALA A 229 11.32 -6.11 -14.38
N ILE A 230 11.47 -7.41 -14.13
CA ILE A 230 11.20 -8.44 -15.16
C ILE A 230 9.71 -8.48 -15.52
N GLU A 231 8.82 -8.42 -14.54
CA GLU A 231 7.37 -8.41 -14.79
C GLU A 231 6.97 -7.21 -15.67
N ARG A 232 7.64 -6.05 -15.48
CA ARG A 232 7.39 -4.85 -16.29
C ARG A 232 8.00 -4.93 -17.69
N ILE A 233 9.19 -5.50 -17.83
CA ILE A 233 9.85 -5.66 -19.14
C ILE A 233 9.11 -6.69 -20.00
N THR A 234 8.67 -7.79 -19.40
CA THR A 234 8.04 -8.91 -20.11
C THR A 234 6.54 -8.73 -20.27
N GLY A 235 5.89 -7.91 -19.44
CA GLY A 235 4.44 -7.81 -19.34
C GLY A 235 3.78 -9.05 -18.72
N VAL A 236 4.57 -10.01 -18.22
CA VAL A 236 4.10 -11.27 -17.65
C VAL A 236 4.25 -11.23 -16.14
N ARG A 237 3.20 -11.55 -15.39
CA ARG A 237 3.28 -11.72 -13.94
C ARG A 237 4.08 -12.98 -13.63
N LEU A 238 5.19 -12.84 -12.91
CA LEU A 238 6.02 -13.95 -12.50
C LEU A 238 5.45 -14.55 -11.23
N LEU A 239 4.91 -15.77 -11.34
CA LEU A 239 4.47 -16.54 -10.19
C LEU A 239 5.65 -17.38 -9.71
N VAL A 240 6.46 -16.85 -8.78
CA VAL A 240 7.50 -17.65 -8.12
C VAL A 240 6.82 -18.45 -7.01
N VAL A 241 6.63 -19.74 -7.25
CA VAL A 241 6.02 -20.67 -6.30
C VAL A 241 7.11 -21.57 -5.74
N GLN A 242 7.10 -21.77 -4.42
CA GLN A 242 7.94 -22.80 -3.82
C GLN A 242 7.61 -24.18 -4.41
N PRO A 243 8.61 -25.00 -4.78
CA PRO A 243 8.38 -26.38 -5.18
C PRO A 243 7.59 -27.12 -4.10
N GLY A 244 6.43 -27.70 -4.45
CA GLY A 244 5.55 -28.42 -3.53
C GLY A 244 4.41 -27.60 -2.89
N SER A 245 4.27 -26.31 -3.22
CA SER A 245 3.08 -25.52 -2.87
C SER A 245 1.87 -25.88 -3.75
N LEU A 246 0.66 -25.64 -3.25
CA LEU A 246 -0.63 -25.84 -3.94
C LEU A 246 -0.73 -25.17 -5.33
N MET A 247 0.12 -24.17 -5.59
CA MET A 247 0.18 -23.45 -6.87
C MET A 247 1.39 -23.83 -7.73
N ALA A 248 2.19 -24.83 -7.34
CA ALA A 248 3.36 -25.25 -8.11
C ALA A 248 2.90 -25.97 -9.39
N PRO A 249 3.54 -25.71 -10.55
CA PRO A 249 3.25 -26.49 -11.75
C PRO A 249 3.59 -27.96 -11.48
N SER A 250 2.61 -28.83 -11.73
CA SER A 250 2.72 -30.30 -11.64
C SER A 250 3.61 -30.86 -12.73
#